data_AF-A0A2G9PMS9-F1
#
_entry.id   AF-A0A2G9PMS9-F1
#
_cell.length_a   1.000
_cell.length_b   1.000
_cell.length_c   1.000
_cell.angle_alpha   90.00
_cell.angle_beta   90.00
_cell.angle_gamma   90.00
#
_symmetry.space_group_name_H-M   'P 1'
#
loop_
_entity.id
_entity.type
_entity.pdbx_description
1 polymer ?
#
loop_
_entity_poly.entity_id
_entity_poly.type
_entity_poly.pdbx_seq_one_letter_code
_entity_poly.pdbx_strand_id
1 'polypeptide(L)'
;ENRDVLKHSLMVKDLLSGEGIRARVDVSDKTPGFKFNEWELLGVPIRIEIGPREAEKKTATIVRRIDSHKEAAGLKGLSSMIRKEADALDRELWKHAEGFFNRAIASAGSMDEAERIMASHKGFIKVPFCSTGMQGQGCAETLKEKTTYDVCGTPFRSPEKPKGKCIICGEPAGEIVYIAKSI
;
A
#
# COMPACT_ATOMS: atom_id res chain seq x y z
N GLU A 1 -8.63 -39.66 -9.85
CA GLU A 1 -7.66 -38.58 -9.59
C GLU A 1 -8.31 -37.27 -9.13
N ASN A 2 -9.24 -36.67 -9.87
CA ASN A 2 -9.77 -35.34 -9.50
C ASN A 2 -10.64 -35.31 -8.21
N ARG A 3 -11.24 -36.45 -7.83
CA ARG A 3 -12.12 -36.55 -6.64
C ARG A 3 -11.36 -36.41 -5.31
N ASP A 4 -10.15 -36.95 -5.23
CA ASP A 4 -9.33 -36.89 -4.01
C ASP A 4 -8.73 -35.49 -3.82
N VAL A 5 -8.31 -34.86 -4.92
CA VAL A 5 -7.87 -33.46 -4.96
C VAL A 5 -8.98 -32.53 -4.47
N LEU A 6 -10.19 -32.68 -5.00
CA LEU A 6 -11.34 -31.87 -4.57
C LEU A 6 -11.68 -32.10 -3.09
N LYS A 7 -11.72 -33.35 -2.65
CA LYS A 7 -11.98 -33.70 -1.24
C LYS A 7 -10.96 -33.07 -0.30
N HIS A 8 -9.67 -33.16 -0.65
CA HIS A 8 -8.59 -32.55 0.13
C HIS A 8 -8.68 -31.03 0.13
N SER A 9 -9.05 -30.42 -1.00
CA SER A 9 -9.22 -28.97 -1.13
C SER A 9 -10.34 -28.43 -0.26
N LEU A 10 -11.49 -29.12 -0.23
CA LEU A 10 -12.61 -28.77 0.64
C LEU A 10 -12.24 -28.93 2.12
N MET A 11 -11.54 -30.00 2.49
CA MET A 11 -11.05 -30.21 3.85
C MET A 11 -10.09 -29.09 4.30
N VAL A 12 -9.16 -28.68 3.44
CA VAL A 12 -8.26 -27.54 3.73
C VAL A 12 -9.07 -26.26 3.91
N LYS A 13 -10.04 -25.98 3.03
CA LYS A 13 -10.90 -24.80 3.15
C LYS A 13 -11.68 -24.80 4.48
N ASP A 14 -12.24 -25.93 4.88
CA ASP A 14 -13.02 -26.03 6.12
C ASP A 14 -12.11 -25.89 7.36
N LEU A 15 -10.90 -26.46 7.32
CA LEU A 15 -9.88 -26.26 8.36
C LEU A 15 -9.53 -24.77 8.53
N LEU A 16 -9.31 -24.05 7.43
CA LEU A 16 -9.00 -22.62 7.49
C LEU A 16 -10.19 -21.79 7.96
N SER A 17 -11.39 -22.14 7.50
CA SER A 17 -12.62 -21.44 7.87
C SER A 17 -12.94 -21.64 9.36
N GLY A 18 -12.71 -22.84 9.91
CA GLY A 18 -12.85 -23.13 11.34
C GLY A 18 -11.89 -22.32 12.21
N GLU A 19 -10.76 -21.90 11.66
CA GLU A 19 -9.78 -21.03 12.29
C GLU A 19 -10.03 -19.53 12.00
N GLY A 20 -11.18 -19.18 11.40
CA GLY A 20 -11.55 -17.80 11.09
C GLY A 20 -10.84 -17.19 9.88
N ILE A 21 -10.18 -17.99 9.05
CA ILE A 21 -9.51 -17.55 7.82
C ILE A 21 -10.49 -17.71 6.65
N ARG A 22 -10.77 -16.62 5.92
CA ARG A 22 -11.64 -16.66 4.73
C ARG A 22 -10.94 -17.44 3.61
N ALA A 23 -11.49 -18.59 3.25
CA ALA A 23 -10.97 -19.45 2.19
C ALA A 23 -12.04 -19.75 1.13
N ARG A 24 -11.62 -19.86 -0.13
CA ARG A 24 -12.47 -20.25 -1.27
C ARG A 24 -11.74 -21.28 -2.12
N VAL A 25 -12.46 -22.31 -2.55
CA VAL A 25 -11.99 -23.31 -3.52
C VAL A 25 -12.54 -22.94 -4.89
N ASP A 26 -11.66 -22.80 -5.89
CA ASP A 26 -12.05 -22.57 -7.27
C ASP A 26 -12.22 -23.91 -8.02
N VAL A 27 -13.46 -24.37 -8.08
CA VAL A 27 -13.88 -25.61 -8.73
C VAL A 27 -14.28 -25.42 -10.20
N SER A 28 -13.99 -24.26 -10.82
CA SER A 28 -14.30 -24.05 -12.24
C SER A 28 -13.46 -24.96 -13.14
N ASP A 29 -13.96 -25.26 -14.34
CA ASP A 29 -13.24 -26.09 -15.33
C ASP A 29 -12.13 -25.32 -16.09
N LYS A 30 -11.78 -24.12 -15.64
CA LYS A 30 -10.73 -23.28 -16.24
C LYS A 30 -9.35 -23.90 -16.03
N THR A 31 -8.42 -23.61 -16.92
CA THR A 31 -7.03 -24.07 -16.77
C THR A 31 -6.38 -23.45 -15.51
N PRO A 32 -5.43 -24.13 -14.85
CA PRO A 32 -4.76 -23.59 -13.66
C PRO A 32 -4.15 -22.21 -13.89
N GLY A 33 -3.49 -22.00 -15.04
CA GLY A 33 -2.91 -20.70 -15.39
C GLY A 33 -3.95 -19.57 -15.47
N PHE A 34 -5.15 -19.85 -16.00
CA PHE A 34 -6.24 -18.87 -16.01
C PHE A 34 -6.68 -18.54 -14.58
N LYS A 35 -6.88 -19.56 -13.74
CA LYS A 35 -7.28 -19.36 -12.34
C LYS A 35 -6.25 -18.53 -11.58
N PHE A 36 -4.96 -18.83 -11.76
CA PHE A 36 -3.88 -18.09 -11.10
C PHE A 36 -3.94 -16.61 -11.44
N ASN A 37 -4.07 -16.29 -12.73
CA ASN A 37 -4.20 -14.91 -13.19
C ASN A 37 -5.46 -14.24 -12.63
N GLU A 38 -6.62 -14.89 -12.67
CA GLU A 38 -7.88 -14.34 -12.15
C GLU A 38 -7.78 -13.96 -10.67
N TRP A 39 -7.27 -14.87 -9.83
CA TRP A 39 -7.11 -14.60 -8.40
C TRP A 39 -5.98 -13.62 -8.09
N GLU A 40 -4.96 -13.57 -8.94
CA GLU A 40 -3.93 -12.51 -8.92
C GLU A 40 -4.50 -11.17 -9.37
N LEU A 41 -5.46 -11.07 -10.27
CA LEU A 41 -6.08 -9.78 -10.58
C LEU A 41 -6.98 -9.29 -9.43
N LEU A 42 -7.67 -10.22 -8.75
CA LEU A 42 -8.59 -9.92 -7.65
C LEU A 42 -7.92 -9.54 -6.31
N GLY A 43 -6.59 -9.51 -6.24
CA GLY A 43 -5.92 -9.07 -5.01
C GLY A 43 -5.76 -10.16 -3.95
N VAL A 44 -6.02 -11.44 -4.24
CA VAL A 44 -5.92 -12.50 -3.22
C VAL A 44 -4.46 -12.61 -2.74
N PRO A 45 -4.19 -12.51 -1.42
CA PRO A 45 -2.81 -12.42 -0.91
C PRO A 45 -2.07 -13.76 -0.90
N ILE A 46 -2.80 -14.85 -0.68
CA ILE A 46 -2.25 -16.20 -0.56
C ILE A 46 -3.12 -17.16 -1.39
N ARG A 47 -2.47 -17.87 -2.31
CA ARG A 47 -3.08 -18.97 -3.08
C ARG A 47 -2.61 -20.30 -2.50
N ILE A 48 -3.50 -21.29 -2.47
CA ILE A 48 -3.15 -22.66 -2.07
C ILE A 48 -3.35 -23.58 -3.27
N GLU A 49 -2.27 -24.23 -3.70
CA GLU A 49 -2.23 -25.19 -4.79
C GLU A 49 -2.30 -26.61 -4.21
N ILE A 50 -3.26 -27.41 -4.68
CA ILE A 50 -3.45 -28.81 -4.29
C ILE A 50 -3.56 -29.62 -5.57
N GLY A 51 -2.57 -30.46 -5.84
CA GLY A 51 -2.60 -31.46 -6.90
C GLY A 51 -2.71 -32.88 -6.33
N PRO A 52 -2.59 -33.91 -7.19
CA PRO A 52 -2.64 -35.32 -6.77
C PRO A 52 -1.59 -35.66 -5.70
N ARG A 53 -0.38 -35.09 -5.82
CA ARG A 53 0.73 -35.32 -4.88
C ARG A 53 0.42 -34.74 -3.50
N GLU A 54 -0.12 -33.52 -3.44
CA GLU A 54 -0.51 -32.87 -2.19
C GLU A 54 -1.65 -33.63 -1.51
N ALA A 55 -2.63 -34.10 -2.28
CA ALA A 55 -3.72 -34.92 -1.77
C ALA A 55 -3.24 -36.25 -1.19
N GLU A 56 -2.32 -36.94 -1.89
CA GLU A 56 -1.72 -38.20 -1.43
C GLU A 56 -0.90 -38.01 -0.15
N LYS A 57 -0.07 -36.96 -0.11
CA LYS A 57 0.82 -36.66 1.04
C LYS A 57 0.13 -35.91 2.16
N LYS A 58 -1.15 -35.54 2.00
CA LYS A 58 -1.89 -34.66 2.91
C LYS A 58 -1.14 -33.36 3.21
N THR A 59 -0.61 -32.73 2.17
CA THR A 59 0.06 -31.44 2.21
C THR A 59 -0.70 -30.41 1.39
N ALA A 60 -0.23 -29.17 1.37
CA ALA A 60 -0.71 -28.11 0.50
C ALA A 60 0.47 -27.23 0.10
N THR A 61 0.43 -26.64 -1.09
CA THR A 61 1.46 -25.69 -1.53
C THR A 61 0.93 -24.28 -1.40
N ILE A 62 1.53 -23.48 -0.54
CA ILE A 62 1.19 -22.08 -0.31
C ILE A 62 1.97 -21.23 -1.31
N VAL A 63 1.30 -20.28 -1.96
CA VAL A 63 1.91 -19.33 -2.91
C VAL A 63 1.57 -17.91 -2.51
N ARG A 64 2.59 -17.09 -2.31
CA ARG A 64 2.45 -15.65 -1.99
C ARG A 64 2.21 -14.85 -3.26
N ARG A 65 1.33 -13.84 -3.19
CA ARG A 65 1.01 -12.96 -4.32
C ARG A 65 2.20 -12.11 -4.79
N ILE A 66 2.95 -11.54 -3.85
CA ILE A 66 3.91 -10.46 -4.15
C ILE A 66 5.12 -10.98 -4.93
N ASP A 67 5.70 -12.10 -4.49
CA ASP A 67 6.96 -12.65 -5.00
C ASP A 67 6.79 -14.04 -5.62
N SER A 68 5.57 -14.57 -5.67
CA SER A 68 5.28 -15.94 -6.12
C SER A 68 6.05 -17.03 -5.36
N HIS A 69 6.54 -16.73 -4.15
CA HIS A 69 7.24 -17.70 -3.32
C HIS A 69 6.32 -18.87 -2.98
N LYS A 70 6.85 -20.09 -3.12
CA LYS A 70 6.12 -21.34 -2.89
C LYS A 70 6.68 -22.08 -1.69
N GLU A 71 5.80 -22.50 -0.79
CA GLU A 71 6.17 -23.31 0.37
C GLU A 71 5.21 -24.48 0.54
N ALA A 72 5.76 -25.69 0.73
CA ALA A 72 4.95 -26.86 1.03
C ALA A 72 4.64 -26.93 2.53
N ALA A 73 3.38 -27.12 2.87
CA ALA A 73 2.88 -27.13 4.23
C ALA A 73 2.08 -28.40 4.53
N GLY A 74 2.30 -29.00 5.69
CA GLY A 74 1.40 -30.02 6.22
C GLY A 74 0.11 -29.40 6.74
N LEU A 75 -0.97 -30.19 6.84
CA LEU A 75 -2.24 -29.71 7.41
C LEU A 75 -2.09 -29.23 8.86
N LYS A 76 -1.24 -29.91 9.63
CA LYS A 76 -0.94 -29.52 11.01
C LYS A 76 -0.09 -28.24 10.98
N GLY A 77 -0.65 -27.15 11.48
CA GLY A 77 0.01 -25.84 11.50
C GLY A 77 -0.22 -24.98 10.26
N LEU A 78 -0.99 -25.46 9.27
CA LEU A 78 -1.28 -24.71 8.05
C LEU A 78 -1.87 -23.32 8.33
N SER A 79 -2.85 -23.24 9.23
CA SER A 79 -3.49 -21.97 9.61
C SER A 79 -2.49 -20.99 10.25
N SER A 80 -1.59 -21.50 11.09
CA SER A 80 -0.54 -20.68 11.72
C SER A 80 0.46 -20.17 10.68
N MET A 81 0.82 -21.00 9.71
CA MET A 81 1.71 -20.62 8.61
C MET A 81 1.06 -19.54 7.75
N ILE A 82 -0.20 -19.70 7.36
CA ILE A 82 -0.94 -18.70 6.57
C ILE A 82 -1.03 -17.36 7.31
N ARG A 83 -1.27 -17.37 8.64
CA ARG A 83 -1.26 -16.13 9.44
C ARG A 83 0.10 -15.46 9.44
N LYS A 84 1.17 -16.23 9.65
CA LYS A 84 2.55 -15.71 9.61
C LYS A 84 2.87 -15.10 8.24
N GLU A 85 2.47 -15.77 7.16
CA GLU A 85 2.65 -15.27 5.79
C GLU A 85 1.82 -14.01 5.51
N ALA A 86 0.59 -13.95 6.02
CA ALA A 86 -0.25 -12.76 5.92
C ALA A 86 0.36 -11.56 6.67
N ASP A 87 0.86 -11.77 7.89
CA ASP A 87 1.53 -10.72 8.67
C ASP A 87 2.84 -10.26 8.01
N ALA A 88 3.59 -11.18 7.39
CA ALA A 88 4.79 -10.84 6.64
C ALA A 88 4.46 -10.00 5.40
N LEU A 89 3.41 -10.39 4.68
CA LEU A 89 2.91 -9.67 3.51
C LEU A 89 2.41 -8.26 3.88
N ASP A 90 1.67 -8.12 4.98
CA ASP A 90 1.19 -6.81 5.45
C ASP A 90 2.34 -5.86 5.80
N ARG A 91 3.35 -6.36 6.53
CA ARG A 91 4.56 -5.58 6.85
C ARG A 91 5.33 -5.15 5.60
N GLU A 92 5.43 -6.03 4.60
CA GLU A 92 6.12 -5.73 3.35
C GLU A 92 5.37 -4.67 2.54
N LEU A 93 4.04 -4.80 2.42
CA LEU A 93 3.19 -3.81 1.77
C LEU A 93 3.26 -2.45 2.46
N TRP A 94 3.22 -2.44 3.79
CA TRP A 94 3.39 -1.22 4.58
C TRP A 94 4.73 -0.54 4.27
N LYS A 95 5.84 -1.29 4.32
CA LYS A 95 7.18 -0.76 4.04
C LYS A 95 7.28 -0.20 2.62
N HIS A 96 6.69 -0.87 1.64
CA HIS A 96 6.65 -0.38 0.26
C HIS A 96 5.82 0.90 0.13
N ALA A 97 4.65 0.95 0.75
CA ALA A 97 3.76 2.11 0.74
C ALA A 97 4.41 3.31 1.45
N GLU A 98 5.00 3.11 2.63
CA GLU A 98 5.73 4.13 3.38
C GLU A 98 6.93 4.65 2.58
N GLY A 99 7.71 3.75 1.98
CA GLY A 99 8.83 4.13 1.13
C GLY A 99 8.40 4.93 -0.10
N PHE A 100 7.30 4.53 -0.75
CA PHE A 100 6.72 5.27 -1.87
C PHE A 100 6.24 6.67 -1.43
N PHE A 101 5.48 6.73 -0.33
CA PHE A 101 4.97 7.98 0.22
C PHE A 101 6.09 8.96 0.57
N ASN A 102 7.13 8.49 1.28
CA ASN A 102 8.26 9.33 1.67
C ASN A 102 9.05 9.86 0.47
N ARG A 103 9.21 9.06 -0.60
CA ARG A 103 9.83 9.52 -1.85
C ARG A 103 8.93 10.45 -2.66
N ALA A 104 7.62 10.35 -2.49
CA ALA A 104 6.64 11.24 -3.11
C ALA A 104 6.55 12.61 -2.42
N ILE A 105 7.31 12.83 -1.35
CA ILE A 105 7.39 14.14 -0.68
C ILE A 105 8.72 14.81 -1.03
N ALA A 106 8.64 15.96 -1.72
CA ALA A 106 9.78 16.83 -1.98
C ALA A 106 9.81 18.02 -1.00
N SER A 107 10.91 18.77 -0.97
CA SER A 107 11.03 19.99 -0.17
C SER A 107 11.52 21.14 -1.06
N ALA A 108 10.95 22.33 -0.88
CA ALA A 108 11.37 23.54 -1.59
C ALA A 108 11.53 24.72 -0.61
N GLY A 109 12.58 25.51 -0.77
CA GLY A 109 12.84 26.71 0.04
C GLY A 109 12.33 28.01 -0.59
N SER A 110 11.97 28.00 -1.86
CA SER A 110 11.50 29.17 -2.63
C SER A 110 10.41 28.79 -3.63
N MET A 111 9.70 29.81 -4.15
CA MET A 111 8.72 29.59 -5.21
C MET A 111 9.35 29.01 -6.48
N ASP A 112 10.51 29.51 -6.90
CA ASP A 112 11.20 29.02 -8.10
C ASP A 112 11.65 27.56 -7.97
N GLU A 113 12.02 27.12 -6.76
CA GLU A 113 12.28 25.71 -6.47
C GLU A 113 11.00 24.89 -6.49
N ALA A 114 9.93 25.40 -5.88
CA ALA A 114 8.65 24.73 -5.84
C ALA A 114 8.09 24.52 -7.25
N GLU A 115 8.10 25.54 -8.12
CA GLU A 115 7.63 25.44 -9.50
C GLU A 115 8.44 24.43 -10.34
N ARG A 116 9.76 24.38 -10.16
CA ARG A 116 10.62 23.36 -10.81
C ARG A 116 10.25 21.94 -10.37
N ILE A 117 9.99 21.76 -9.08
CA ILE A 117 9.55 20.47 -8.54
C ILE A 117 8.14 20.15 -9.04
N MET A 118 7.21 21.10 -9.06
CA MET A 118 5.84 20.90 -9.57
C MET A 118 5.79 20.45 -11.03
N ALA A 119 6.76 20.86 -11.85
CA ALA A 119 6.85 20.50 -13.26
C ALA A 119 7.27 19.04 -13.50
N SER A 120 8.01 18.43 -12.57
CA SER A 120 8.65 17.12 -12.75
C SER A 120 8.21 16.06 -11.73
N HIS A 121 7.75 16.49 -10.55
CA HIS A 121 7.39 15.64 -9.42
C HIS A 121 5.88 15.66 -9.19
N LYS A 122 5.32 14.47 -8.94
CA LYS A 122 3.92 14.31 -8.53
C LYS A 122 3.88 13.84 -7.09
N GLY A 123 3.15 14.54 -6.24
CA GLY A 123 3.05 14.26 -4.82
C GLY A 123 3.01 15.54 -4.01
N PHE A 124 3.46 15.46 -2.76
CA PHE A 124 3.51 16.60 -1.87
C PHE A 124 4.83 17.35 -2.00
N ILE A 125 4.78 18.66 -1.81
CA ILE A 125 5.96 19.50 -1.67
C ILE A 125 5.86 20.18 -0.30
N LYS A 126 6.87 20.01 0.55
CA LYS A 126 7.00 20.71 1.82
C LYS A 126 7.61 22.06 1.57
N VAL A 127 6.96 23.10 2.07
CA VAL A 127 7.42 24.47 1.90
C VAL A 127 7.31 25.28 3.19
N PRO A 128 8.23 26.23 3.44
CA PRO A 128 8.09 27.17 4.53
C PRO A 128 6.96 28.16 4.26
N PHE A 129 6.08 28.32 5.26
CA PHE A 129 4.87 29.13 5.13
C PHE A 129 4.67 30.02 6.35
N CYS A 130 3.97 31.15 6.16
CA CYS A 130 3.79 32.15 7.20
C CYS A 130 2.95 31.59 8.36
N SER A 131 1.78 31.01 8.08
CA SER A 131 0.94 30.33 9.07
C SER A 131 -0.20 29.56 8.42
N THR A 132 -0.72 28.53 9.10
CA THR A 132 -1.95 27.80 8.73
C THR A 132 -3.25 28.46 9.22
N GLY A 133 -3.18 29.55 10.00
CA GLY A 133 -4.35 30.32 10.45
C GLY A 133 -4.86 31.35 9.43
N MET A 134 -5.82 32.19 9.82
CA MET A 134 -6.45 33.20 8.93
C MET A 134 -5.44 34.15 8.28
N GLN A 135 -4.38 34.50 8.99
CA GLN A 135 -3.26 35.31 8.49
C GLN A 135 -2.55 34.71 7.26
N GLY A 136 -2.60 33.39 7.07
CA GLY A 136 -2.00 32.69 5.94
C GLY A 136 -2.92 32.52 4.74
N GLN A 137 -4.21 32.86 4.87
CA GLN A 137 -5.20 32.64 3.82
C GLN A 137 -4.84 33.37 2.52
N GLY A 138 -4.45 34.64 2.59
CA GLY A 138 -4.04 35.40 1.39
C GLY A 138 -2.81 34.79 0.69
N CYS A 139 -1.89 34.18 1.44
CA CYS A 139 -0.77 33.46 0.85
C CYS A 139 -1.21 32.16 0.18
N ALA A 140 -2.19 31.45 0.74
CA ALA A 140 -2.71 30.20 0.18
C ALA A 140 -3.51 30.46 -1.11
N GLU A 141 -4.31 31.52 -1.13
CA GLU A 141 -5.04 31.96 -2.34
C GLU A 141 -4.06 32.36 -3.44
N THR A 142 -3.03 33.15 -3.11
CA THR A 142 -1.98 33.53 -4.07
C THR A 142 -1.26 32.30 -4.65
N LEU A 143 -0.95 31.30 -3.81
CA LEU A 143 -0.32 30.06 -4.27
C LEU A 143 -1.23 29.33 -5.27
N LYS A 144 -2.52 29.21 -4.94
CA LYS A 144 -3.51 28.53 -5.79
C LYS A 144 -3.68 29.22 -7.14
N GLU A 145 -3.76 30.55 -7.15
CA GLU A 145 -3.87 31.34 -8.37
C GLU A 145 -2.65 31.17 -9.29
N LYS A 146 -1.44 31.15 -8.71
CA LYS A 146 -0.20 31.06 -9.48
C LYS A 146 0.13 29.65 -9.95
N THR A 147 -0.17 28.63 -9.16
CA THR A 147 0.37 27.28 -9.35
C THR A 147 -0.67 26.20 -9.52
N THR A 148 -1.95 26.44 -9.20
CA THR A 148 -3.04 25.44 -9.09
C THR A 148 -2.85 24.42 -7.95
N TYR A 149 -1.85 24.59 -7.09
CA TYR A 149 -1.63 23.76 -5.91
C TYR A 149 -2.39 24.32 -4.71
N ASP A 150 -2.94 23.42 -3.91
CA ASP A 150 -3.61 23.74 -2.66
C ASP A 150 -2.68 23.48 -1.47
N VAL A 151 -2.85 24.27 -0.40
CA VAL A 151 -2.21 24.04 0.89
C VAL A 151 -3.01 22.96 1.63
N CYS A 152 -2.44 21.76 1.76
CA CYS A 152 -3.08 20.64 2.46
C CYS A 152 -2.97 20.76 3.99
N GLY A 153 -2.02 21.57 4.48
CA GLY A 153 -1.81 21.85 5.90
C GLY A 153 -0.48 21.31 6.42
N THR A 154 -0.40 21.12 7.74
CA THR A 154 0.80 20.63 8.43
C THR A 154 0.48 19.38 9.26
N PRO A 155 1.41 18.44 9.44
CA PRO A 155 1.19 17.27 10.27
C PRO A 155 0.92 17.64 11.73
N PHE A 156 -0.32 17.41 12.19
CA PHE A 156 -0.76 17.78 13.54
C PHE A 156 0.09 17.17 14.67
N ARG A 157 0.50 15.91 14.54
CA ARG A 157 1.23 15.18 15.60
C ARG A 157 2.74 15.40 15.60
N SER A 158 3.30 15.92 14.51
CA SER A 158 4.74 16.08 14.35
C SER A 158 5.04 17.30 13.45
N PRO A 159 4.74 18.52 13.92
CA PRO A 159 5.01 19.72 13.14
C PRO A 159 6.52 19.90 12.97
N GLU A 160 6.94 20.13 11.72
CA GLU A 160 8.33 20.42 11.40
C GLU A 160 8.65 21.88 11.71
N LYS A 161 9.81 22.12 12.32
CA LYS A 161 10.25 23.49 12.63
C LYS A 161 10.65 24.19 11.33
N PRO A 162 10.01 25.31 10.97
CA PRO A 162 10.38 26.05 9.78
C PRO A 162 11.77 26.67 9.95
N LYS A 163 12.47 26.84 8.83
CA LYS A 163 13.67 27.66 8.73
C LYS A 163 13.50 28.59 7.54
N GLY A 164 13.85 29.87 7.73
CA GLY A 164 13.79 30.87 6.69
C GLY A 164 12.45 31.59 6.61
N LYS A 165 12.03 31.93 5.40
CA LYS A 165 10.92 32.83 5.10
C LYS A 165 9.82 32.08 4.36
N CYS A 166 8.59 32.57 4.46
CA CYS A 166 7.47 32.09 3.69
C CYS A 166 7.78 32.26 2.19
N ILE A 167 7.54 31.20 1.41
CA ILE A 167 7.79 31.23 -0.04
C ILE A 167 6.96 32.29 -0.78
N ILE A 168 5.78 32.68 -0.23
CA ILE A 168 4.87 33.63 -0.87
C ILE A 168 5.15 35.08 -0.43
N CYS A 169 5.03 35.37 0.87
CA CYS A 169 5.09 36.75 1.37
C CYS A 169 6.48 37.19 1.85
N GLY A 170 7.44 36.28 1.99
CA GLY A 170 8.79 36.62 2.47
C GLY A 170 8.90 36.94 3.97
N GLU A 171 7.80 36.90 4.73
CA GLU A 171 7.79 37.00 6.19
C GLU A 171 8.43 35.76 6.84
N PRO A 172 8.86 35.83 8.11
CA PRO A 172 9.36 34.66 8.83
C PRO A 172 8.37 33.49 8.77
N ALA A 173 8.86 32.31 8.38
CA ALA A 173 8.01 31.13 8.29
C ALA A 173 7.65 30.65 9.70
N GLY A 174 6.35 30.53 9.98
CA GLY A 174 5.81 30.00 11.24
C GLY A 174 5.65 28.49 11.23
N GLU A 175 5.43 27.88 10.05
CA GLU A 175 5.17 26.44 9.90
C GLU A 175 5.71 25.90 8.56
N ILE A 176 5.93 24.59 8.49
CA ILE A 176 6.10 23.86 7.23
C ILE A 176 4.74 23.30 6.81
N VAL A 177 4.30 23.66 5.60
CA VAL A 177 3.05 23.15 5.03
C VAL A 177 3.33 22.25 3.83
N TYR A 178 2.41 21.33 3.59
CA TYR A 178 2.43 20.41 2.48
C TYR A 178 1.49 20.97 1.42
N ILE A 179 2.03 21.21 0.23
CA ILE A 179 1.25 21.64 -0.93
C ILE A 179 1.15 20.48 -1.91
N ALA A 180 -0.01 20.31 -2.51
CA ALA A 180 -0.26 19.30 -3.53
C ALA A 180 -1.26 19.82 -4.55
N LYS A 181 -1.23 19.24 -5.74
CA LYS A 181 -2.25 19.52 -6.75
C LYS A 181 -3.53 18.80 -6.37
N SER A 182 -4.61 19.54 -6.12
CA SER A 182 -5.95 18.93 -6.03
C SER A 182 -6.30 18.29 -7.37
N ILE A 183 -6.83 17.07 -7.29
CA ILE A 183 -7.34 16.30 -8.42
C ILE A 183 -8.67 16.90 -8.87
#